data_AF-A0A1J9PH05-F1
#
_entry.id   AF-A0A1J9PH05-F1
#
_cell.length_a   1.000
_cell.length_b   1.000
_cell.length_c   1.000
_cell.angle_alpha   90.00
_cell.angle_beta   90.00
_cell.angle_gamma   90.00
#
_symmetry.space_group_name_H-M   'P 1'
#
loop_
_entity.id
_entity.type
_entity.pdbx_description
1 polymer ?
#
loop_
_entity_poly.entity_id
_entity_poly.type
_entity_poly.pdbx_seq_one_letter_code
_entity_poly.pdbx_strand_id
1 'polypeptide(L)'
;MSKADILDDHELTKDLRVYALADMFQMERLKEQAFGRFETKIQQLWISDMFIDYVKEVYSTTNSNDRMMRGAVVGIAVKHIRELWKKQQFRGLVREVGDFAEDMIGALPNVGDEDVLDYP
;
A
#
# COMPACT_ATOMS: atom_id res chain seq x y z
N MET A 1 0.88 -1.60 29.65
CA MET A 1 0.33 -1.58 28.29
C MET A 1 0.04 -0.14 27.97
N SER A 2 0.79 0.44 27.03
CA SER A 2 0.67 1.85 26.69
C SER A 2 -0.52 2.04 25.75
N LYS A 3 -1.06 3.25 25.70
CA LYS A 3 -2.16 3.63 24.80
C LYS A 3 -1.81 3.44 23.31
N ALA A 4 -0.53 3.24 22.98
CA ALA A 4 -0.05 2.93 21.63
C ALA A 4 -0.16 1.44 21.27
N ASP A 5 -0.21 0.55 22.27
CA ASP A 5 -0.36 -0.91 22.06
C ASP A 5 -1.84 -1.31 21.80
N ILE A 6 -2.75 -0.33 21.75
CA ILE A 6 -4.20 -0.47 21.53
C ILE A 6 -4.67 0.45 20.39
N LEU A 7 -3.80 0.85 19.47
CA LEU A 7 -4.28 1.08 18.10
C LEU A 7 -4.49 -0.31 17.52
N ASP A 8 -5.64 -0.88 17.87
CA ASP A 8 -6.10 -2.22 17.53
C ASP A 8 -5.75 -2.51 16.06
N ASP A 9 -5.09 -3.64 15.76
CA ASP A 9 -4.90 -4.11 14.36
C ASP A 9 -6.22 -4.04 13.57
N HIS A 10 -7.33 -4.10 14.30
CA HIS A 10 -8.70 -3.91 13.86
C HIS A 10 -9.03 -2.52 13.27
N GLU A 11 -8.45 -1.41 13.74
CA GLU A 11 -8.76 -0.06 13.26
C GLU A 11 -8.05 0.29 11.96
N LEU A 12 -6.84 -0.24 11.78
CA LEU A 12 -6.09 -0.11 10.54
C LEU A 12 -6.75 -0.94 9.45
N THR A 13 -7.07 -2.20 9.73
CA THR A 13 -7.64 -3.13 8.74
C THR A 13 -9.15 -2.96 8.52
N LYS A 14 -9.85 -2.12 9.31
CA LYS A 14 -11.30 -1.96 9.21
C LYS A 14 -11.77 -1.58 7.81
N ASP A 15 -11.19 -0.53 7.22
CA ASP A 15 -11.62 -0.04 5.91
C ASP A 15 -11.29 -1.06 4.81
N LEU A 16 -10.17 -1.78 4.94
CA LEU A 16 -9.81 -2.87 4.02
C LEU A 16 -10.78 -4.06 4.11
N ARG A 17 -11.18 -4.47 5.31
CA ARG A 17 -12.17 -5.55 5.50
C ARG A 17 -13.56 -5.14 5.00
N VAL A 18 -13.98 -3.90 5.28
CA VAL A 18 -15.24 -3.37 4.73
C VAL A 18 -15.19 -3.30 3.22
N TYR A 19 -14.07 -2.87 2.63
CA TYR A 19 -13.87 -2.87 1.19
C TYR A 19 -13.99 -4.29 0.61
N ALA A 20 -13.26 -5.27 1.15
CA ALA A 20 -13.26 -6.64 0.65
C ALA A 20 -14.66 -7.29 0.73
N LEU A 21 -15.39 -7.06 1.83
CA LEU A 21 -16.76 -7.53 1.96
C LEU A 21 -17.70 -6.80 0.98
N ALA A 22 -17.55 -5.49 0.81
CA ALA A 22 -18.35 -4.72 -0.13
C ALA A 22 -18.12 -5.18 -1.57
N ASP A 23 -16.88 -5.49 -1.94
CA ASP A 23 -16.53 -6.06 -3.26
C ASP A 23 -17.17 -7.45 -3.44
N MET A 24 -17.01 -8.33 -2.44
CA MET A 24 -17.59 -9.68 -2.46
C MET A 24 -19.11 -9.69 -2.62
N PHE A 25 -19.80 -8.72 -2.02
CA PHE A 25 -21.26 -8.56 -2.11
C PHE A 25 -21.72 -7.56 -3.18
N GLN A 26 -20.81 -7.07 -4.04
CA GLN A 26 -21.11 -6.12 -5.13
C GLN A 26 -21.81 -4.83 -4.66
N MET A 27 -21.44 -4.36 -3.46
CA MET A 27 -21.93 -3.13 -2.85
C MET A 27 -21.04 -1.95 -3.24
N GLU A 28 -21.08 -1.53 -4.50
CA GLU A 28 -20.14 -0.55 -5.08
C GLU A 28 -20.01 0.75 -4.27
N ARG A 29 -21.12 1.34 -3.83
CA ARG A 29 -21.09 2.59 -3.03
C ARG A 29 -20.36 2.41 -1.70
N LEU A 30 -20.50 1.24 -1.07
CA LEU A 30 -19.83 0.95 0.20
C LEU A 30 -18.34 0.69 -0.04
N LYS A 31 -18.00 0.00 -1.14
CA LYS A 31 -16.62 -0.24 -1.59
C LYS A 31 -15.90 1.07 -1.85
N GLU A 32 -16.49 1.99 -2.61
CA GLU A 32 -15.93 3.33 -2.86
C GLU A 32 -15.74 4.13 -1.57
N GLN A 33 -16.72 4.10 -0.67
CA GLN A 33 -16.63 4.82 0.61
C GLN A 33 -15.52 4.26 1.51
N ALA A 34 -15.37 2.93 1.56
CA ALA A 34 -14.30 2.29 2.31
C ALA A 34 -12.93 2.62 1.70
N PHE A 35 -12.82 2.61 0.38
CA PHE A 35 -11.62 3.00 -0.34
C PHE A 35 -11.21 4.45 -0.06
N GLY A 36 -12.15 5.41 -0.11
CA GLY A 36 -11.82 6.81 0.17
C GLY A 36 -11.28 7.04 1.59
N ARG A 37 -11.79 6.28 2.57
CA ARG A 37 -11.27 6.31 3.96
C ARG A 37 -9.88 5.71 4.05
N PHE A 38 -9.68 4.57 3.41
CA PHE A 38 -8.39 3.92 3.28
C PHE A 38 -7.34 4.87 2.67
N GLU A 39 -7.67 5.53 1.56
CA GLU A 39 -6.75 6.40 0.82
C GLU A 39 -6.31 7.59 1.70
N THR A 40 -7.26 8.20 2.42
CA THR A 40 -6.96 9.29 3.37
C THR A 40 -6.02 8.82 4.47
N LYS A 41 -6.23 7.62 5.02
CA LYS A 41 -5.38 7.07 6.10
C LYS A 41 -3.97 6.76 5.60
N ILE A 42 -3.84 6.11 4.46
CA ILE A 42 -2.52 5.65 3.98
C ILE A 42 -1.60 6.81 3.58
N GLN A 43 -2.18 7.93 3.12
CA GLN A 43 -1.45 9.18 2.89
C GLN A 43 -0.81 9.77 4.16
N GLN A 44 -1.32 9.44 5.34
CA GLN A 44 -0.78 9.89 6.62
C GLN A 44 0.17 8.86 7.25
N LEU A 45 -0.08 7.58 7.01
CA LEU A 45 0.62 6.47 7.68
C LEU A 45 1.94 6.05 7.03
N TRP A 46 2.24 6.47 5.81
CA TRP A 46 3.45 6.04 5.07
C TRP A 46 4.78 6.27 5.85
N ILE A 47 4.81 7.26 6.73
CA ILE A 47 5.99 7.59 7.56
C ILE A 47 6.20 6.54 8.66
N SER A 48 5.11 5.93 9.15
CA SER A 48 5.12 4.94 10.22
C SER A 48 5.53 3.56 9.70
N ASP A 49 5.96 2.68 10.61
CA ASP A 49 6.26 1.30 10.25
C ASP A 49 4.98 0.49 9.97
N MET A 50 3.82 0.97 10.43
CA MET A 50 2.50 0.37 10.14
C MET A 50 2.17 0.34 8.65
N PHE A 51 2.79 1.20 7.84
CA PHE A 51 2.60 1.17 6.39
C PHE A 51 2.99 -0.19 5.80
N ILE A 52 4.04 -0.82 6.33
CA ILE A 52 4.54 -2.10 5.82
C ILE A 52 3.54 -3.22 6.08
N ASP A 53 3.01 -3.29 7.30
CA ASP A 53 2.00 -4.27 7.67
C ASP A 53 0.73 -4.07 6.83
N TYR A 54 0.41 -2.82 6.51
CA TYR A 54 -0.73 -2.50 5.67
C TYR A 54 -0.59 -2.95 4.23
N VAL A 55 0.59 -2.80 3.62
CA VAL A 55 0.84 -3.33 2.28
C VAL A 55 0.67 -4.85 2.28
N LYS A 56 1.21 -5.55 3.28
CA LYS A 56 1.04 -7.01 3.39
C LYS A 56 -0.42 -7.40 3.47
N GLU A 57 -1.18 -6.73 4.34
CA GLU A 57 -2.59 -7.03 4.52
C GLU A 57 -3.37 -6.80 3.22
N VAL A 58 -3.14 -5.69 2.51
CA VAL A 58 -3.76 -5.40 1.21
C VAL A 58 -3.49 -6.53 0.23
N TYR A 59 -2.24 -6.94 0.04
CA TYR A 59 -1.88 -7.99 -0.92
C TYR A 59 -2.37 -9.38 -0.51
N SER A 60 -2.61 -9.62 0.79
CA SER A 60 -3.19 -10.87 1.28
C SER A 60 -4.73 -10.92 1.19
N THR A 61 -5.40 -9.76 1.25
CA THR A 61 -6.86 -9.67 1.34
C THR A 61 -7.51 -9.41 -0.01
N THR A 62 -6.84 -8.71 -0.92
CA THR A 62 -7.41 -8.32 -2.23
C THR A 62 -6.98 -9.27 -3.34
N ASN A 63 -7.88 -9.43 -4.32
CA ASN A 63 -7.60 -10.18 -5.55
C ASN A 63 -6.44 -9.51 -6.32
N SER A 64 -5.64 -10.28 -7.05
CA SER A 64 -4.57 -9.76 -7.90
C SER A 64 -5.04 -8.73 -8.95
N ASN A 65 -6.32 -8.78 -9.34
CA ASN A 65 -6.92 -7.82 -10.27
C ASN A 65 -7.44 -6.53 -9.59
N ASP A 66 -7.38 -6.43 -8.26
CA ASP A 66 -7.80 -5.23 -7.54
C ASP A 66 -6.76 -4.11 -7.67
N ARG A 67 -6.94 -3.32 -8.73
CA ARG A 67 -6.10 -2.16 -9.01
C ARG A 67 -6.37 -0.96 -8.11
N MET A 68 -7.48 -0.94 -7.37
CA MET A 68 -7.85 0.19 -6.53
C MET A 68 -6.99 0.20 -5.27
N MET A 69 -7.08 -0.86 -4.47
CA MET A 69 -6.35 -0.97 -3.22
C MET A 69 -4.84 -1.16 -3.46
N ARG A 70 -4.46 -2.05 -4.39
CA ARG A 70 -3.04 -2.28 -4.71
C ARG A 70 -2.41 -1.04 -5.35
N GLY A 71 -3.13 -0.36 -6.26
CA GLY A 71 -2.66 0.88 -6.87
C GLY A 71 -2.45 2.00 -5.86
N ALA A 72 -3.34 2.14 -4.87
CA ALA A 72 -3.19 3.16 -3.83
C ALA A 72 -1.92 2.95 -2.99
N VAL A 73 -1.64 1.73 -2.54
CA VAL A 73 -0.43 1.46 -1.73
C VAL A 73 0.85 1.60 -2.56
N VAL A 74 0.82 1.15 -3.82
CA VAL A 74 1.94 1.27 -4.76
C VAL A 74 2.21 2.74 -5.07
N GLY A 75 1.17 3.54 -5.32
CA GLY A 75 1.31 4.97 -5.58
C GLY A 75 2.00 5.71 -4.43
N ILE A 76 1.61 5.40 -3.18
CA ILE A 76 2.28 5.95 -1.99
C ILE A 76 3.72 5.46 -1.89
N ALA A 77 3.97 4.16 -2.11
CA ALA A 77 5.30 3.58 -2.04
C ALA A 77 6.27 4.20 -3.07
N VAL A 78 5.83 4.34 -4.31
CA VAL A 78 6.60 4.95 -5.41
C VAL A 78 6.84 6.43 -5.13
N LYS A 79 5.81 7.17 -4.69
CA LYS A 79 5.92 8.60 -4.36
C LYS A 79 6.96 8.88 -3.27
N HIS A 80 7.09 7.98 -2.28
CA HIS A 80 7.99 8.12 -1.13
C HIS A 80 9.15 7.11 -1.15
N ILE A 81 9.51 6.60 -2.34
CA ILE A 81 10.43 5.47 -2.48
C ILE A 81 11.81 5.76 -1.90
N ARG A 82 12.31 7.00 -2.02
CA ARG A 82 13.64 7.38 -1.54
C ARG A 82 13.75 7.30 -0.02
N GLU A 83 12.69 7.66 0.70
CA GLU A 83 12.59 7.59 2.14
C GLU A 83 12.32 6.17 2.61
N LEU A 84 11.35 5.49 1.99
CA LEU A 84 10.96 4.12 2.33
C LEU A 84 12.11 3.13 2.10
N TRP A 85 12.87 3.28 1.01
CA TRP A 85 13.98 2.39 0.69
C TRP A 85 15.12 2.44 1.71
N LYS A 86 15.22 3.48 2.53
CA LYS A 86 16.21 3.55 3.63
C LYS A 86 15.85 2.59 4.77
N LYS A 87 14.56 2.28 4.96
CA LYS A 87 14.07 1.37 6.00
C LYS A 87 14.35 -0.09 5.63
N GLN A 88 14.97 -0.83 6.55
CA GLN A 88 15.26 -2.26 6.33
C GLN A 88 13.97 -3.06 6.19
N GLN A 89 12.94 -2.75 6.98
CA GLN A 89 11.67 -3.47 6.95
C GLN A 89 10.95 -3.31 5.60
N PHE A 90 11.02 -2.12 4.97
CA PHE A 90 10.45 -1.92 3.64
C PHE A 90 11.19 -2.73 2.57
N ARG A 91 12.53 -2.77 2.62
CA ARG A 91 13.30 -3.68 1.73
C ARG A 91 12.98 -5.16 1.99
N GLY A 92 12.60 -5.51 3.22
CA GLY A 92 12.08 -6.84 3.56
C GLY A 92 10.75 -7.14 2.87
N LEU A 93 9.79 -6.23 2.99
CA LEU A 93 8.48 -6.28 2.33
C LEU A 93 8.60 -6.53 0.82
N VAL A 94 9.44 -5.76 0.14
CA VAL A 94 9.63 -5.88 -1.33
C VAL A 94 10.18 -7.25 -1.72
N ARG A 95 10.98 -7.91 -0.86
CA ARG A 95 11.46 -9.27 -1.13
C ARG A 95 10.43 -10.35 -0.82
N GLU A 96 9.57 -10.09 0.16
CA GLU A 96 8.57 -11.06 0.65
C GLU A 96 7.32 -11.07 -0.23
N VAL A 97 6.87 -9.90 -0.70
CA VAL A 97 5.65 -9.72 -1.48
C VAL A 97 6.01 -9.44 -2.93
N GLY A 98 6.21 -10.52 -3.70
CA GLY A 98 6.66 -10.46 -5.10
C GLY A 98 5.73 -9.63 -6.00
N ASP A 99 4.42 -9.85 -5.91
CA ASP A 99 3.41 -9.07 -6.65
C ASP A 99 3.53 -7.56 -6.39
N PHE A 100 3.81 -7.17 -5.14
CA PHE A 100 4.00 -5.76 -4.80
C PHE A 100 5.25 -5.17 -5.46
N ALA A 101 6.34 -5.95 -5.53
CA ALA A 101 7.55 -5.53 -6.23
C ALA A 101 7.29 -5.37 -7.74
N GLU A 102 6.53 -6.29 -8.35
CA GLU A 102 6.13 -6.20 -9.76
C GLU A 102 5.28 -4.96 -10.02
N ASP A 103 4.24 -4.73 -9.21
CA ASP A 103 3.36 -3.57 -9.35
C ASP A 103 4.13 -2.25 -9.14
N MET A 104 5.08 -2.21 -8.20
CA MET A 104 5.95 -1.05 -8.01
C MET A 104 6.80 -0.74 -9.24
N ILE A 105 7.44 -1.76 -9.84
CA ILE A 105 8.26 -1.57 -11.04
C ILE A 105 7.39 -1.08 -12.19
N GLY A 106 6.20 -1.63 -12.37
CA GLY A 106 5.24 -1.19 -13.39
C GLY A 106 4.71 0.24 -13.18
N ALA A 107 4.74 0.74 -11.94
CA ALA A 107 4.31 2.08 -11.58
C ALA A 107 5.44 3.13 -11.58
N LEU A 108 6.70 2.72 -11.70
CA LEU A 108 7.80 3.66 -11.87
C LEU A 108 7.67 4.38 -13.22
N PRO A 109 7.87 5.70 -13.28
CA PRO A 109 7.95 6.38 -14.56
C PRO A 109 9.08 5.76 -15.38
N ASN A 110 8.82 5.47 -16.66
CA ASN A 110 9.84 4.98 -17.57
C ASN A 110 11.04 5.92 -17.52
N VAL A 111 12.22 5.41 -17.16
CA VAL A 111 13.49 6.16 -17.08
C VAL A 111 14.02 6.47 -18.51
N GLY A 112 13.12 6.78 -19.44
CA GLY A 112 13.39 6.86 -20.87
C GLY A 112 13.38 8.26 -21.46
N ASP A 113 12.89 9.28 -20.75
CA ASP A 113 12.70 10.61 -21.38
C ASP A 113 13.51 11.75 -20.77
N GLU A 114 14.15 11.62 -19.59
CA GLU A 114 15.10 12.63 -19.10
C GLU A 114 16.26 11.96 -18.33
N ASP A 115 17.47 12.26 -18.80
CA ASP A 115 18.78 11.95 -18.23
C ASP A 115 19.25 10.48 -18.22
N VAL A 116 19.98 10.12 -19.27
CA VAL A 116 21.08 9.16 -19.21
C VAL A 116 22.03 9.62 -18.10
N LEU A 117 21.82 9.10 -16.89
CA LEU A 117 22.80 9.20 -15.83
C LEU A 117 24.02 8.40 -16.27
N ASP A 118 25.02 9.14 -16.76
CA ASP A 118 26.38 8.69 -16.95
C ASP A 118 26.90 8.18 -15.59
N TYR A 119 26.78 6.87 -15.39
CA TYR A 119 27.38 6.19 -14.26
C TYR A 119 28.77 5.69 -14.68
N PRO A 120 29.84 6.05 -13.93
CA PRO A 120 31.21 5.60 -14.21
C PRO A 120 31.41 4.09 -14.01
#